data_AF-A0A932AA11-F1
#
_entry.id   AF-A0A932AA11-F1
#
_cell.length_a   1.000
_cell.length_b   1.000
_cell.length_c   1.000
_cell.angle_alpha   90.00
_cell.angle_beta   90.00
_cell.angle_gamma   90.00
#
_symmetry.space_group_name_H-M   'P 1'
#
loop_
_entity.id
_entity.type
_entity.pdbx_description
1 polymer ?
#
loop_
_entity_poly.entity_id
_entity_poly.type
_entity_poly.pdbx_seq_one_letter_code
_entity_poly.pdbx_strand_id
1 'polypeptide(L)'
;MNVLRGCSSRIYLAIVIFLLSSSGFAQIVSGFGFSCRDMEVDGLAMCSAGAVCSPGNVSEVLAVSVFVDVRCPNNPVVNEAQTDAAVLGTQLSGTSKATTVFYGRLHSRHTEVSDCYRSTTMTSDFIDPQACYPPPPVPRGGGGCNSDEFIAGCNFDPNSPIIIDMAADGIQLTSAANGVPFDLRGDGTLLHLAWTAPGSDAGFLALDRNGNGRIEDGRELFGNYTLQDPSGAPNGFLALARYDLSENGGNGDGTIDQSDNVFSTLRFWRDSNHDGVSQPDELLPLQRVGIQSVSLEFKMSARRDRFGNMFRYRSTVKVLNPNGATIDRNAYDVFLGTE
;
A
#
# COMPACT_ATOMS: atom_id res chain seq x y z
N MET A 1 -13.02 20.99 8.55
CA MET A 1 -14.26 21.63 9.05
C MET A 1 -14.73 20.82 10.25
N ASN A 2 -14.72 21.42 11.44
CA ASN A 2 -15.17 20.78 12.68
C ASN A 2 -16.70 20.61 12.66
N VAL A 3 -17.18 19.41 13.00
CA VAL A 3 -18.54 19.23 13.52
C VAL A 3 -18.44 18.57 14.90
N LEU A 4 -18.21 19.42 15.90
CA LEU A 4 -18.61 19.14 17.27
C LEU A 4 -20.11 19.49 17.39
N ARG A 5 -20.95 18.52 17.74
CA ARG A 5 -22.29 18.77 18.29
C ARG A 5 -22.39 18.13 19.67
N GLY A 6 -22.66 18.97 20.66
CA GLY A 6 -22.62 18.67 22.08
C GLY A 6 -23.84 17.96 22.66
N CYS A 7 -23.66 17.57 23.93
CA CYS A 7 -24.55 16.89 24.87
C CYS A 7 -26.00 17.41 24.94
N SER A 8 -26.95 16.49 25.20
CA SER A 8 -27.94 16.66 26.29
C SER A 8 -28.75 15.37 26.59
N SER A 9 -28.74 15.00 27.88
CA SER A 9 -29.86 14.50 28.70
C SER A 9 -30.21 13.00 28.84
N ARG A 10 -30.30 12.65 30.14
CA ARG A 10 -31.13 11.66 30.87
C ARG A 10 -30.45 10.36 31.32
N ILE A 11 -30.19 10.34 32.62
CA ILE A 11 -29.95 9.18 33.48
C ILE A 11 -31.09 8.17 33.31
N TYR A 12 -30.74 6.90 33.07
CA TYR A 12 -31.56 5.75 33.43
C TYR A 12 -30.70 4.76 34.21
N LEU A 13 -30.99 4.67 35.51
CA LEU A 13 -30.53 3.62 36.39
C LEU A 13 -31.31 2.35 36.03
N ALA A 14 -30.66 1.35 35.44
CA ALA A 14 -31.26 0.04 35.21
C ALA A 14 -30.65 -0.97 36.19
N ILE A 15 -31.29 -1.08 37.36
CA ILE A 15 -31.15 -2.24 38.25
C ILE A 15 -31.92 -3.37 37.58
N VAL A 16 -31.24 -4.43 37.17
CA VAL A 16 -31.89 -5.68 36.74
C VAL A 16 -31.46 -6.79 37.69
N ILE A 17 -32.38 -7.16 38.58
CA ILE A 17 -32.33 -8.37 39.40
C ILE A 17 -33.21 -9.40 38.72
N PHE A 18 -32.68 -10.58 38.35
CA PHE A 18 -33.48 -11.79 38.28
C PHE A 18 -32.71 -13.02 38.76
N LEU A 19 -33.44 -13.84 39.52
CA LEU A 19 -33.01 -15.04 40.24
C LEU A 19 -33.11 -16.30 39.37
N LEU A 20 -32.10 -17.17 39.52
CA LEU A 20 -32.09 -18.63 39.39
C LEU A 20 -32.64 -19.27 38.10
N SER A 21 -31.75 -19.70 37.20
CA SER A 21 -31.44 -21.11 36.92
C SER A 21 -30.63 -21.21 35.61
N SER A 22 -29.41 -21.72 35.71
CA SER A 22 -28.56 -22.19 34.59
C SER A 22 -28.65 -21.41 33.28
N SER A 23 -28.05 -20.22 33.25
CA SER A 23 -27.49 -19.60 32.03
C SER A 23 -26.57 -18.47 32.47
N GLY A 24 -25.29 -18.55 32.13
CA GLY A 24 -24.34 -17.46 32.36
C GLY A 24 -24.70 -16.29 31.44
N PHE A 25 -25.08 -15.15 32.02
CA PHE A 25 -25.14 -13.89 31.29
C PHE A 25 -23.77 -13.22 31.39
N ALA A 26 -23.02 -13.21 30.29
CA ALA A 26 -21.90 -12.31 30.11
C ALA A 26 -22.45 -10.98 29.59
N GLN A 27 -22.44 -9.94 30.43
CA GLN A 27 -22.71 -8.59 30.00
C GLN A 27 -21.38 -7.85 29.96
N ILE A 28 -20.87 -7.61 28.76
CA ILE A 28 -19.69 -6.77 28.53
C ILE A 28 -20.13 -5.34 28.82
N VAL A 29 -19.54 -4.72 29.84
CA VAL A 29 -19.72 -3.28 30.10
C VAL A 29 -18.86 -2.53 29.08
N SER A 30 -19.36 -2.41 27.85
CA SER A 30 -18.98 -1.29 27.01
C SER A 30 -19.81 -0.09 27.45
N GLY A 31 -19.17 1.04 27.71
CA GLY A 31 -19.86 2.30 27.53
C GLY A 31 -20.35 2.30 26.07
N PHE A 32 -21.63 2.04 25.88
CA PHE A 32 -22.31 1.81 24.60
C PHE A 32 -22.02 0.44 23.96
N GLY A 33 -23.06 -0.39 23.89
CA GLY A 33 -23.11 -1.79 23.40
C GLY A 33 -22.55 -2.06 22.00
N PHE A 34 -21.27 -1.83 21.79
CA PHE A 34 -20.51 -2.30 20.64
C PHE A 34 -19.50 -3.33 21.16
N SER A 35 -19.41 -4.48 20.49
CA SER A 35 -18.11 -5.13 20.36
C SER A 35 -17.19 -4.12 19.68
N CYS A 36 -16.03 -3.83 20.26
CA CYS A 36 -15.01 -3.12 19.49
C CYS A 36 -14.52 -4.12 18.44
N ARG A 37 -15.19 -4.12 17.30
CA ARG A 37 -14.76 -4.84 16.11
C ARG A 37 -14.28 -3.78 15.13
N ASP A 38 -12.99 -3.87 14.82
CA ASP A 38 -12.29 -3.22 13.72
C ASP A 38 -12.64 -1.73 13.52
N MET A 39 -12.15 -0.89 14.43
CA MET A 39 -11.98 0.53 14.11
C MET A 39 -10.53 0.76 13.76
N GLU A 40 -10.25 0.98 12.48
CA GLU A 40 -8.95 1.39 11.98
C GLU A 40 -8.64 2.80 12.51
N VAL A 41 -7.60 2.92 13.33
CA VAL A 41 -7.18 4.22 13.87
C VAL A 41 -5.67 4.41 13.73
N ASP A 42 -5.28 5.55 13.17
CA ASP A 42 -3.91 6.08 13.20
C ASP A 42 -3.60 6.62 14.61
N GLY A 43 -3.52 5.73 15.61
CA GLY A 43 -3.31 6.08 17.02
C GLY A 43 -3.42 4.89 17.99
N LEU A 44 -3.60 5.16 19.29
CA LEU A 44 -3.76 4.12 20.30
C LEU A 44 -5.01 3.29 20.02
N ALA A 45 -4.83 2.00 19.76
CA ALA A 45 -5.91 1.01 19.74
C ALA A 45 -5.90 0.24 21.06
N MET A 46 -7.03 0.26 21.77
CA MET A 46 -7.22 -0.49 23.02
C MET A 46 -8.64 -1.05 23.05
N CYS A 47 -8.75 -2.33 23.42
CA CYS A 47 -10.02 -2.96 23.73
C CYS A 47 -9.94 -3.62 25.09
N SER A 48 -11.06 -3.59 25.82
CA SER A 48 -11.13 -4.14 27.18
C SER A 48 -12.46 -4.84 27.37
N ALA A 49 -12.43 -6.06 27.92
CA ALA A 49 -13.61 -6.74 28.41
C ALA A 49 -13.47 -7.02 29.91
N GLY A 50 -14.53 -6.71 30.64
CA GLY A 50 -14.67 -6.98 32.06
C GLY A 50 -15.80 -7.97 32.30
N ALA A 51 -15.63 -8.87 33.26
CA ALA A 51 -16.66 -9.81 33.70
C ALA A 51 -16.45 -10.28 35.14
N VAL A 52 -17.50 -10.81 35.79
CA VAL A 52 -17.45 -11.24 37.19
C VAL A 52 -17.40 -12.77 37.27
N CYS A 53 -16.43 -13.28 38.03
CA CYS A 53 -16.04 -14.69 38.00
C CYS A 53 -16.87 -15.65 38.86
N SER A 54 -17.61 -15.14 39.85
CA SER A 54 -18.42 -15.97 40.74
C SER A 54 -19.71 -15.23 41.14
N PRO A 55 -20.83 -15.96 41.37
CA PRO A 55 -22.00 -15.37 42.00
C PRO A 55 -21.62 -14.89 43.42
N GLY A 56 -21.67 -13.58 43.66
CA GLY A 56 -21.60 -12.99 45.00
C GLY A 56 -20.23 -12.48 45.48
N ASN A 57 -19.15 -12.67 44.73
CA ASN A 57 -17.86 -12.04 45.05
C ASN A 57 -17.53 -10.94 44.03
N VAL A 58 -17.99 -9.72 44.30
CA VAL A 58 -17.75 -8.53 43.46
C VAL A 58 -16.27 -8.11 43.40
N SER A 59 -15.40 -8.77 44.16
CA SER A 59 -13.97 -8.46 44.24
C SER A 59 -13.14 -9.21 43.20
N GLU A 60 -13.72 -10.18 42.48
CA GLU A 60 -13.05 -10.95 41.42
C GLU A 60 -13.67 -10.61 40.06
N VAL A 61 -13.19 -9.50 39.51
CA VAL A 61 -13.48 -9.08 38.14
C VAL A 61 -12.35 -9.58 37.24
N LEU A 62 -12.71 -10.42 36.27
CA LEU A 62 -11.87 -10.72 35.12
C LEU A 62 -11.86 -9.49 34.22
N ALA A 63 -10.73 -8.79 34.15
CA ALA A 63 -10.48 -7.77 33.14
C ALA A 63 -9.42 -8.29 32.20
N VAL A 64 -9.72 -8.31 30.90
CA VAL A 64 -8.76 -8.61 29.85
C VAL A 64 -8.68 -7.40 28.93
N SER A 65 -7.47 -6.88 28.77
CA SER A 65 -7.23 -5.63 28.07
C SER A 65 -5.89 -5.69 27.38
N VAL A 66 -5.85 -5.35 26.10
CA VAL A 66 -4.57 -5.19 25.39
C VAL A 66 -4.61 -3.93 24.56
N PHE A 67 -3.46 -3.29 24.42
CA PHE A 67 -3.33 -2.05 23.68
C PHE A 67 -2.08 -2.05 22.79
N VAL A 68 -2.13 -1.26 21.73
CA VAL A 68 -0.98 -0.97 20.88
C VAL A 68 -1.03 0.50 20.44
N ASP A 69 0.12 1.16 20.48
CA ASP A 69 0.32 2.56 20.04
C ASP A 69 1.66 2.67 19.33
N VAL A 70 1.84 1.84 18.31
CA VAL A 70 3.00 1.93 17.43
C VAL A 70 2.75 3.06 16.45
N ARG A 71 3.79 3.86 16.19
CA ARG A 71 3.83 4.92 15.18
C ARG A 71 5.10 4.79 14.37
N CYS A 72 5.00 4.99 13.06
CA CYS A 72 6.17 5.04 12.18
C CYS A 72 6.46 6.50 11.76
N PRO A 73 7.73 6.94 11.72
CA PRO A 73 8.07 8.25 11.20
C PRO A 73 7.59 8.40 9.75
N ASN A 74 6.87 9.49 9.45
CA ASN A 74 6.42 9.91 8.11
C ASN A 74 5.40 9.02 7.40
N ASN A 75 4.83 8.00 8.05
CA ASN A 75 3.92 7.07 7.38
C ASN A 75 2.76 6.64 8.31
N PRO A 76 1.54 6.45 7.78
CA PRO A 76 0.40 5.97 8.55
C PRO A 76 0.55 4.49 8.92
N VAL A 77 -0.09 4.10 10.04
CA VAL A 77 -0.10 2.74 10.59
C VAL A 77 -1.51 2.40 11.01
N VAL A 78 -1.96 1.20 10.69
CA VAL A 78 -3.29 0.75 11.09
C VAL A 78 -3.16 0.01 12.41
N ASN A 79 -3.65 0.61 13.49
CA ASN A 79 -3.75 -0.05 14.80
C ASN A 79 -5.19 -0.56 14.99
N GLU A 80 -5.31 -1.84 15.33
CA GLU A 80 -6.57 -2.54 15.56
C GLU A 80 -6.56 -3.19 16.95
N ALA A 81 -7.72 -3.24 17.59
CA ALA A 81 -7.91 -4.01 18.82
C ALA A 81 -9.26 -4.72 18.80
N GLN A 82 -9.27 -5.93 19.35
CA GLN A 82 -10.43 -6.81 19.47
C GLN A 82 -10.45 -7.43 20.86
N THR A 83 -11.63 -7.75 21.37
CA THR A 83 -11.77 -8.57 22.58
C THR A 83 -12.98 -9.47 22.49
N ASP A 84 -12.81 -10.71 22.94
CA ASP A 84 -13.83 -11.75 23.02
C ASP A 84 -13.84 -12.38 24.41
N ALA A 85 -14.99 -12.91 24.81
CA ALA A 85 -15.14 -13.66 26.06
C ALA A 85 -15.99 -14.91 25.83
N ALA A 86 -15.59 -16.02 26.44
CA ALA A 86 -16.25 -17.31 26.30
C ALA A 86 -16.46 -17.98 27.66
N VAL A 87 -17.62 -18.64 27.81
CA VAL A 87 -17.94 -19.48 28.96
C VAL A 87 -17.60 -20.93 28.59
N LEU A 88 -16.63 -21.52 29.30
CA LEU A 88 -16.17 -22.90 29.11
C LEU A 88 -16.52 -23.73 30.36
N GLY A 89 -17.69 -24.37 30.35
CA GLY A 89 -18.20 -25.09 31.52
C GLY A 89 -18.64 -24.12 32.63
N THR A 90 -18.02 -24.22 33.82
CA THR A 90 -18.23 -23.26 34.94
C THR A 90 -17.24 -22.09 34.92
N GLN A 91 -16.37 -22.01 33.92
CA GLN A 91 -15.29 -21.04 33.85
C GLN A 91 -15.59 -19.96 32.81
N LEU A 92 -15.18 -18.74 33.08
CA LEU A 92 -15.17 -17.65 32.10
C LEU A 92 -13.72 -17.37 31.71
N SER A 93 -13.47 -17.30 30.41
CA SER A 93 -12.19 -16.90 29.83
C SER A 93 -12.40 -15.68 28.95
N GLY A 94 -11.47 -14.73 29.03
CA GLY A 94 -11.40 -13.55 28.18
C GLY A 94 -10.17 -13.62 27.29
N THR A 95 -10.29 -13.08 26.08
CA THR A 95 -9.16 -12.94 25.15
C THR A 95 -9.22 -11.58 24.49
N SER A 96 -8.16 -10.78 24.64
CA SER A 96 -7.97 -9.53 23.93
C SER A 96 -6.82 -9.65 22.95
N LYS A 97 -6.95 -8.99 21.79
CA LYS A 97 -5.93 -8.96 20.75
C LYS A 97 -5.73 -7.52 20.27
N ALA A 98 -4.49 -7.07 20.18
CA ALA A 98 -4.12 -5.82 19.51
C ALA A 98 -3.13 -6.11 18.39
N THR A 99 -3.34 -5.49 17.24
CA THR A 99 -2.58 -5.70 16.02
C THR A 99 -2.17 -4.36 15.42
N THR A 100 -0.92 -4.22 15.05
CA THR A 100 -0.45 -3.11 14.22
C THR A 100 -0.07 -3.64 12.85
N VAL A 101 -0.58 -3.00 11.80
CA VAL A 101 -0.24 -3.26 10.41
C VAL A 101 0.37 -2.01 9.79
N PHE A 102 1.46 -2.20 9.06
CA PHE A 102 2.13 -1.18 8.28
C PHE A 102 2.21 -1.63 6.83
N TYR A 103 1.51 -0.95 5.91
CA TYR A 103 1.43 -1.35 4.50
C TYR A 103 1.10 -2.84 4.27
N GLY A 104 0.14 -3.38 5.02
CA GLY A 104 -0.24 -4.80 4.93
C GLY A 104 0.76 -5.79 5.57
N ARG A 105 1.90 -5.31 6.09
CA ARG A 105 2.86 -6.09 6.88
C ARG A 105 2.46 -6.02 8.35
N LEU A 106 2.30 -7.18 8.98
CA LEU A 106 2.11 -7.27 10.43
C LEU A 106 3.36 -6.70 11.12
N HIS A 107 3.24 -5.66 11.93
CA HIS A 107 4.35 -5.13 12.74
C HIS A 107 4.38 -5.83 14.10
N SER A 108 3.27 -5.74 14.83
CA SER A 108 3.17 -6.31 16.17
C SER A 108 1.79 -6.91 16.41
N ARG A 109 1.77 -8.02 17.14
CA ARG A 109 0.55 -8.63 17.64
C ARG A 109 0.73 -9.02 19.10
N HIS A 110 -0.16 -8.50 19.93
CA HIS A 110 -0.26 -8.85 21.33
C HIS A 110 -1.59 -9.52 21.60
N THR A 111 -1.54 -10.66 22.27
CA THR A 111 -2.71 -11.42 22.69
C THR A 111 -2.63 -11.56 24.20
N GLU A 112 -3.70 -11.19 24.89
CA GLU A 112 -3.84 -11.42 26.32
C GLU A 112 -4.99 -12.37 26.55
N VAL A 113 -4.72 -13.43 27.32
CA VAL A 113 -5.73 -14.38 27.77
C VAL A 113 -5.75 -14.34 29.27
N SER A 114 -6.95 -14.21 29.85
CA SER A 114 -7.11 -14.29 31.29
C SER A 114 -8.35 -15.11 31.64
N ASP A 115 -8.26 -15.85 32.75
CA ASP A 115 -9.37 -16.60 33.31
C ASP A 115 -9.68 -16.17 34.76
N CYS A 116 -10.76 -16.75 35.28
CA CYS A 116 -11.25 -16.47 36.61
C CYS A 116 -10.41 -17.00 37.78
N TYR A 117 -9.35 -17.77 37.52
CA TYR A 117 -8.39 -18.22 38.55
C TYR A 117 -7.13 -17.35 38.61
N ARG A 118 -7.18 -16.16 37.99
CA ARG A 118 -6.04 -15.23 37.83
C ARG A 118 -4.90 -15.83 37.02
N SER A 119 -5.18 -16.79 36.15
CA SER A 119 -4.23 -17.22 35.13
C SER A 119 -4.26 -16.19 34.02
N THR A 120 -3.33 -15.22 34.06
CA THR A 120 -3.15 -14.24 32.99
C THR A 120 -1.90 -14.59 32.21
N THR A 121 -2.06 -14.77 30.91
CA THR A 121 -0.96 -15.01 29.98
C THR A 121 -1.00 -13.94 28.90
N MET A 122 0.06 -13.14 28.82
CA MET A 122 0.26 -12.18 27.73
C MET A 122 1.32 -12.75 26.79
N THR A 123 0.93 -12.93 25.54
CA THR A 123 1.81 -13.45 24.48
C THR A 123 1.95 -12.41 23.38
N SER A 124 3.20 -12.12 23.01
CA SER A 124 3.51 -11.42 21.77
C SER A 124 3.82 -12.45 20.70
N ASP A 125 2.88 -12.64 19.78
CA ASP A 125 2.99 -13.69 18.76
C ASP A 125 3.87 -13.25 17.59
N PHE A 126 4.04 -11.94 17.40
CA PHE A 126 4.82 -11.37 16.32
C PHE A 126 5.29 -9.96 16.68
N ILE A 127 6.60 -9.69 16.54
CA ILE A 127 7.18 -8.35 16.67
C ILE A 127 8.24 -8.23 15.57
N ASP A 128 8.01 -7.32 14.63
CA ASP A 128 8.94 -6.96 13.57
C ASP A 128 9.48 -5.55 13.82
N PRO A 129 10.63 -5.41 14.50
CA PRO A 129 11.21 -4.11 14.83
C PRO A 129 11.71 -3.35 13.58
N GLN A 130 11.70 -3.99 12.40
CA GLN A 130 12.02 -3.37 11.12
C GLN A 130 10.77 -3.04 10.32
N ALA A 131 9.55 -3.34 10.77
CA ALA A 131 8.35 -3.13 9.97
C ALA A 131 8.05 -1.64 9.72
N CYS A 132 8.52 -0.69 10.55
CA CYS A 132 8.46 0.74 10.24
C CYS A 132 9.49 1.20 9.18
N TYR A 133 10.39 0.31 8.78
CA TYR A 133 11.28 0.49 7.65
C TYR A 133 10.76 -0.40 6.51
N PRO A 134 10.72 0.07 5.25
CA PRO A 134 10.43 -0.80 4.12
C PRO A 134 11.38 -2.01 4.17
N PRO A 135 10.89 -3.25 3.91
CA PRO A 135 11.75 -4.43 3.98
C PRO A 135 13.00 -4.22 3.12
N PRO A 136 14.20 -4.58 3.63
CA PRO A 136 15.37 -4.65 2.78
C PRO A 136 15.10 -5.63 1.63
N PRO A 137 15.65 -5.39 0.43
CA PRO A 137 15.49 -6.28 -0.72
C PRO A 137 15.85 -7.71 -0.33
N VAL A 138 15.05 -8.67 -0.78
CA VAL A 138 15.31 -10.10 -0.56
C VAL A 138 16.71 -10.45 -1.13
N PRO A 139 17.57 -11.19 -0.41
CA PRO A 139 18.90 -11.52 -0.92
C PRO A 139 18.86 -12.37 -2.19
N ARG A 140 19.74 -12.05 -3.14
CA ARG A 140 19.90 -12.70 -4.45
C ARG A 140 20.01 -14.24 -4.34
N GLY A 141 19.00 -14.94 -4.87
CA GLY A 141 19.13 -16.34 -5.28
C GLY A 141 19.36 -16.39 -6.79
N GLY A 142 20.62 -16.52 -7.22
CA GLY A 142 20.99 -16.61 -8.63
C GLY A 142 20.53 -17.92 -9.25
N GLY A 143 19.66 -17.84 -10.26
CA GLY A 143 19.26 -18.96 -11.08
C GLY A 143 18.47 -18.47 -12.29
N GLY A 144 19.10 -18.47 -13.46
CA GLY A 144 18.49 -18.03 -14.71
C GLY A 144 17.24 -18.85 -15.07
N CYS A 145 16.22 -18.18 -15.59
CA CYS A 145 15.00 -18.83 -16.04
C CYS A 145 14.99 -18.91 -17.58
N ASN A 146 14.95 -20.14 -18.09
CA ASN A 146 14.60 -20.41 -19.48
C ASN A 146 13.08 -20.23 -19.68
N SER A 147 12.72 -19.82 -20.89
CA SER A 147 11.34 -19.69 -21.36
C SER A 147 10.59 -21.01 -21.21
N ASP A 148 9.50 -21.01 -20.43
CA ASP A 148 8.23 -21.74 -20.68
C ASP A 148 7.47 -22.24 -19.44
N GLU A 149 7.87 -21.90 -18.20
CA GLU A 149 7.09 -22.31 -17.03
C GLU A 149 6.71 -21.16 -16.08
N PHE A 150 5.40 -20.97 -15.93
CA PHE A 150 4.73 -20.23 -14.86
C PHE A 150 4.78 -21.09 -13.57
N ILE A 151 5.95 -21.17 -12.95
CA ILE A 151 6.13 -21.82 -11.64
C ILE A 151 6.62 -20.78 -10.63
N ALA A 152 5.95 -20.74 -9.48
CA ALA A 152 6.38 -20.03 -8.28
C ALA A 152 7.83 -20.42 -7.94
N GLY A 153 8.77 -19.55 -8.27
CA GLY A 153 10.21 -19.85 -8.17
C GLY A 153 11.08 -19.06 -9.16
N CYS A 154 10.49 -18.50 -10.21
CA CYS A 154 11.19 -17.51 -11.03
C CYS A 154 11.29 -16.20 -10.24
N ASN A 155 12.46 -15.93 -9.66
CA ASN A 155 12.84 -14.64 -9.10
C ASN A 155 12.95 -13.62 -10.26
N PHE A 156 11.81 -13.20 -10.78
CA PHE A 156 11.72 -12.02 -11.61
C PHE A 156 11.94 -10.86 -10.63
N ASP A 157 13.11 -10.22 -10.64
CA ASP A 157 13.25 -8.94 -9.96
C ASP A 157 12.22 -8.02 -10.62
N PRO A 158 11.11 -7.70 -9.93
CA PRO A 158 10.00 -7.02 -10.55
C PRO A 158 10.43 -5.57 -10.68
N ASN A 159 11.00 -5.20 -11.82
CA ASN A 159 11.61 -3.89 -12.02
C ASN A 159 10.78 -3.13 -13.05
N SER A 160 9.59 -2.66 -12.64
CA SER A 160 8.71 -1.90 -13.53
C SER A 160 8.80 -0.39 -13.33
N PRO A 161 8.73 0.34 -14.45
CA PRO A 161 7.98 1.58 -14.50
C PRO A 161 6.97 1.63 -15.65
N ILE A 162 6.13 2.68 -15.66
CA ILE A 162 5.28 3.08 -16.76
C ILE A 162 6.13 3.81 -17.81
N ILE A 163 6.04 3.33 -19.04
CA ILE A 163 6.64 3.94 -20.23
C ILE A 163 5.53 4.27 -21.23
N ILE A 164 5.53 5.50 -21.76
CA ILE A 164 4.53 6.00 -22.71
C ILE A 164 5.14 6.06 -24.11
N ASP A 165 4.42 5.50 -25.08
CA ASP A 165 4.76 5.51 -26.52
C ASP A 165 4.06 6.69 -27.21
N MET A 166 4.83 7.70 -27.63
CA MET A 166 4.30 8.94 -28.18
C MET A 166 4.10 8.90 -29.70
N ALA A 167 4.94 8.20 -30.45
CA ALA A 167 4.85 8.08 -31.90
C ALA A 167 3.91 6.96 -32.37
N ALA A 168 3.54 6.02 -31.49
CA ALA A 168 2.75 4.82 -31.80
C ALA A 168 3.44 3.87 -32.80
N ASP A 169 4.77 3.84 -32.81
CA ASP A 169 5.60 2.88 -33.54
C ASP A 169 6.18 1.79 -32.63
N GLY A 170 5.85 1.84 -31.33
CA GLY A 170 6.24 0.87 -30.33
C GLY A 170 7.48 1.30 -29.55
N ILE A 171 7.50 0.95 -28.27
CA ILE A 171 8.62 1.27 -27.37
C ILE A 171 9.84 0.43 -27.73
N GLN A 172 10.93 1.10 -28.09
CA GLN A 172 12.23 0.49 -28.33
C GLN A 172 13.03 0.48 -27.03
N LEU A 173 13.35 -0.72 -26.55
CA LEU A 173 14.16 -0.92 -25.35
C LEU A 173 15.50 -1.57 -25.71
N THR A 174 16.50 -1.36 -24.86
CA THR A 174 17.80 -2.05 -24.94
C THR A 174 17.76 -3.39 -24.20
N SER A 175 18.83 -4.18 -24.35
CA SER A 175 19.14 -5.24 -23.38
C SER A 175 19.74 -4.64 -22.12
N ALA A 176 19.72 -5.39 -21.02
CA ALA A 176 20.40 -4.97 -19.79
C ALA A 176 21.88 -4.64 -20.03
N ALA A 177 22.63 -5.47 -20.78
CA ALA A 177 24.03 -5.18 -21.17
C ALA A 177 24.29 -3.81 -21.85
N ASN A 178 23.28 -3.27 -22.53
CA ASN A 178 23.35 -1.99 -23.27
C ASN A 178 22.43 -0.95 -22.61
N GLY A 179 22.16 -1.16 -21.33
CA GLY A 179 21.27 -0.40 -20.50
C GLY A 179 21.92 0.82 -19.87
N VAL A 180 21.36 1.24 -18.75
CA VAL A 180 21.90 2.31 -17.90
C VAL A 180 21.94 1.87 -16.44
N PRO A 181 22.86 2.42 -15.63
CA PRO A 181 22.83 2.25 -14.19
C PRO A 181 21.76 3.16 -13.55
N PHE A 182 20.77 2.59 -12.87
CA PHE A 182 19.72 3.36 -12.17
C PHE A 182 19.24 2.63 -10.90
N ASP A 183 18.91 3.38 -9.85
CA ASP A 183 18.34 2.82 -8.61
C ASP A 183 16.82 2.66 -8.76
N LEU A 184 16.37 1.62 -9.46
CA LEU A 184 14.93 1.41 -9.64
C LEU A 184 14.24 0.94 -8.34
N ARG A 185 14.97 0.41 -7.37
CA ARG A 185 14.37 -0.10 -6.12
C ARG A 185 14.22 0.98 -5.06
N GLY A 186 14.95 2.09 -5.18
CA GLY A 186 15.01 3.15 -4.18
C GLY A 186 15.75 2.75 -2.91
N ASP A 187 16.69 1.80 -3.03
CA ASP A 187 17.48 1.24 -1.91
C ASP A 187 18.93 1.78 -1.86
N GLY A 188 19.30 2.66 -2.80
CA GLY A 188 20.64 3.22 -2.97
C GLY A 188 21.57 2.37 -3.84
N THR A 189 21.12 1.22 -4.35
CA THR A 189 21.91 0.34 -5.21
C THR A 189 21.56 0.55 -6.67
N LEU A 190 22.53 1.01 -7.46
CA LEU A 190 22.38 1.06 -8.91
C LEU A 190 22.30 -0.36 -9.49
N LEU A 191 21.24 -0.62 -10.25
CA LEU A 191 21.11 -1.80 -11.10
C LEU A 191 21.46 -1.40 -12.53
N HIS A 192 22.11 -2.31 -13.27
CA HIS A 192 22.27 -2.11 -14.70
C HIS A 192 21.02 -2.66 -15.39
N LEU A 193 20.18 -1.76 -15.89
CA LEU A 193 18.82 -2.05 -16.36
C LEU A 193 18.72 -1.85 -17.86
N ALA A 194 17.98 -2.73 -18.53
CA ALA A 194 17.43 -2.40 -19.83
C ALA A 194 16.68 -1.06 -19.75
N TRP A 195 16.73 -0.28 -20.82
CA TRP A 195 16.26 1.11 -20.80
C TRP A 195 15.60 1.49 -22.12
N THR A 196 14.96 2.66 -22.19
CA THR A 196 14.55 3.24 -23.49
C THR A 196 15.77 3.39 -24.39
N ALA A 197 15.67 3.05 -25.67
CA ALA A 197 16.80 3.16 -26.58
C ALA A 197 17.26 4.64 -26.74
N PRO A 198 18.54 4.90 -27.00
CA PRO A 198 19.03 6.25 -27.23
C PRO A 198 18.23 6.97 -28.33
N GLY A 199 17.77 8.19 -28.04
CA GLY A 199 16.95 8.98 -28.96
C GLY A 199 15.52 8.44 -29.16
N SER A 200 15.05 7.52 -28.30
CA SER A 200 13.65 7.07 -28.31
C SER A 200 12.71 8.25 -28.05
N ASP A 201 11.55 8.20 -28.69
CA ASP A 201 10.42 9.10 -28.46
C ASP A 201 9.59 8.69 -27.24
N ALA A 202 9.79 7.47 -26.73
CA ALA A 202 9.15 6.96 -25.53
C ALA A 202 9.81 7.55 -24.28
N GLY A 203 9.04 7.62 -23.19
CA GLY A 203 9.53 8.19 -21.95
C GLY A 203 8.79 7.66 -20.74
N PHE A 204 9.45 7.77 -19.59
CA PHE A 204 8.92 7.32 -18.31
C PHE A 204 7.91 8.32 -17.77
N LEU A 205 6.83 7.81 -17.17
CA LEU A 205 5.96 8.63 -16.34
C LEU A 205 6.60 8.77 -14.96
N ALA A 206 6.82 10.00 -14.52
CA ALA A 206 7.55 10.31 -13.29
C ALA A 206 6.87 11.41 -12.48
N LEU A 207 7.16 11.40 -11.17
CA LEU A 207 6.78 12.43 -10.22
C LEU A 207 7.98 12.64 -9.28
N ASP A 208 8.59 13.82 -9.38
CA ASP A 208 9.57 14.32 -8.42
C ASP A 208 8.86 14.53 -7.08
N ARG A 209 9.08 13.60 -6.16
CA ARG A 209 8.34 13.54 -4.88
C ARG A 209 8.99 14.39 -3.82
N ASN A 210 10.30 14.63 -3.93
CA ASN A 210 11.07 15.38 -2.95
C ASN A 210 11.27 16.86 -3.37
N GLY A 211 10.89 17.22 -4.61
CA GLY A 211 10.91 18.58 -5.13
C GLY A 211 12.29 19.11 -5.51
N ASN A 212 13.27 18.23 -5.76
CA ASN A 212 14.65 18.63 -6.05
C ASN A 212 14.93 18.86 -7.54
N GLY A 213 13.93 18.67 -8.41
CA GLY A 213 14.02 18.87 -9.85
C GLY A 213 14.67 17.71 -10.60
N ARG A 214 14.80 16.53 -9.98
CA ARG A 214 15.38 15.31 -10.55
C ARG A 214 14.50 14.10 -10.23
N ILE A 215 14.73 13.02 -10.96
CA ILE A 215 14.19 11.68 -10.75
C ILE A 215 15.40 10.81 -10.43
N GLU A 216 15.59 10.51 -9.16
CA GLU A 216 16.82 9.87 -8.68
C GLU A 216 16.68 8.36 -8.50
N ASP A 217 15.45 7.88 -8.32
CA ASP A 217 15.17 6.47 -8.10
C ASP A 217 13.76 6.05 -8.54
N GLY A 218 13.49 4.74 -8.51
CA GLY A 218 12.22 4.17 -8.97
C GLY A 218 11.01 4.48 -8.08
N ARG A 219 11.20 5.03 -6.87
CA ARG A 219 10.09 5.57 -6.07
C ARG A 219 9.53 6.84 -6.71
N GLU A 220 10.33 7.51 -7.54
CA GLU A 220 9.95 8.70 -8.30
C GLU A 220 9.34 8.37 -9.68
N LEU A 221 9.53 7.15 -10.16
CA LEU A 221 8.79 6.59 -11.29
C LEU A 221 7.44 6.00 -10.82
N PHE A 222 6.58 5.63 -11.77
CA PHE A 222 5.37 4.86 -11.49
C PHE A 222 5.56 3.40 -11.90
N GLY A 223 5.70 2.50 -10.94
CA GLY A 223 5.93 1.08 -11.13
C GLY A 223 5.55 0.26 -9.90
N ASN A 224 6.10 -0.94 -9.78
CA ASN A 224 5.79 -1.82 -8.65
C ASN A 224 6.52 -1.46 -7.33
N TYR A 225 7.59 -0.65 -7.38
CA TYR A 225 8.25 -0.11 -6.18
C TYR A 225 7.65 1.21 -5.71
N THR A 226 6.80 1.81 -6.53
CA THR A 226 6.09 3.04 -6.18
C THR A 226 5.05 2.73 -5.11
N LEU A 227 4.94 3.62 -4.13
CA LEU A 227 3.96 3.52 -3.05
C LEU A 227 2.53 3.36 -3.60
N GLN A 228 1.88 2.24 -3.24
CA GLN A 228 0.55 1.86 -3.71
C GLN A 228 -0.17 0.99 -2.69
N ASP A 229 -1.48 0.79 -2.86
CA ASP A 229 -2.25 -0.08 -1.97
C ASP A 229 -1.79 -1.55 -2.09
N PRO A 230 -1.90 -2.36 -1.02
CA PRO A 230 -1.53 -3.76 -1.06
C PRO A 230 -2.23 -4.51 -2.20
N SER A 231 -1.44 -5.17 -3.06
CA SER A 231 -1.93 -5.90 -4.22
C SER A 231 -1.10 -7.16 -4.43
N GLY A 232 -1.74 -8.24 -4.90
CA GLY A 232 -1.04 -9.45 -5.33
C GLY A 232 -0.22 -9.27 -6.61
N ALA A 233 -0.41 -8.15 -7.32
CA ALA A 233 0.32 -7.79 -8.53
C ALA A 233 0.54 -6.26 -8.60
N PRO A 234 1.45 -5.71 -7.77
CA PRO A 234 1.76 -4.29 -7.79
C PRO A 234 2.26 -3.85 -9.17
N ASN A 235 1.88 -2.64 -9.59
CA ASN A 235 2.24 -2.07 -10.89
C ASN A 235 2.04 -0.54 -10.88
N GLY A 236 2.59 0.15 -11.88
CA GLY A 236 2.56 1.60 -11.93
C GLY A 236 1.17 2.22 -12.07
N PHE A 237 0.20 1.52 -12.67
CA PHE A 237 -1.16 2.07 -12.81
C PHE A 237 -1.91 2.04 -11.48
N LEU A 238 -1.71 1.00 -10.66
CA LEU A 238 -2.22 0.98 -9.28
C LEU A 238 -1.57 2.06 -8.42
N ALA A 239 -0.26 2.30 -8.59
CA ALA A 239 0.42 3.40 -7.91
C ALA A 239 -0.11 4.78 -8.35
N LEU A 240 -0.37 4.96 -9.64
CA LEU A 240 -0.94 6.19 -10.18
C LEU A 240 -2.37 6.43 -9.69
N ALA A 241 -3.17 5.37 -9.55
CA ALA A 241 -4.57 5.44 -9.11
C ALA A 241 -4.75 6.06 -7.72
N ARG A 242 -3.73 6.02 -6.85
CA ARG A 242 -3.79 6.72 -5.57
C ARG A 242 -4.00 8.21 -5.72
N TYR A 243 -3.53 8.82 -6.80
CA TYR A 243 -3.65 10.26 -7.02
C TYR A 243 -5.01 10.69 -7.59
N ASP A 244 -5.85 9.73 -8.01
CA ASP A 244 -7.25 9.97 -8.39
C ASP A 244 -8.17 10.00 -7.15
N LEU A 245 -7.69 9.48 -6.01
CA LEU A 245 -8.44 9.53 -4.76
C LEU A 245 -8.61 10.98 -4.27
N SER A 246 -9.80 11.27 -3.77
CA SER A 246 -10.18 12.61 -3.31
C SER A 246 -9.26 13.16 -2.20
N GLU A 247 -8.74 12.31 -1.31
CA GLU A 247 -7.78 12.69 -0.28
C GLU A 247 -6.43 13.17 -0.84
N ASN A 248 -6.07 12.75 -2.06
CA ASN A 248 -4.87 13.16 -2.77
C ASN A 248 -5.15 14.25 -3.81
N GLY A 249 -6.36 14.81 -3.80
CA GLY A 249 -6.76 15.89 -4.69
C GLY A 249 -7.15 15.45 -6.09
N GLY A 250 -7.56 14.19 -6.25
CA GLY A 250 -8.23 13.71 -7.45
C GLY A 250 -9.75 13.73 -7.35
N ASN A 251 -10.42 13.16 -8.35
CA ASN A 251 -11.88 13.20 -8.47
C ASN A 251 -12.57 11.82 -8.50
N GLY A 252 -11.82 10.73 -8.56
CA GLY A 252 -12.30 9.35 -8.54
C GLY A 252 -12.92 8.89 -9.86
N ASP A 253 -12.54 9.49 -10.99
CA ASP A 253 -13.14 9.19 -12.30
C ASP A 253 -12.39 8.10 -13.10
N GLY A 254 -11.31 7.55 -12.54
CA GLY A 254 -10.49 6.52 -13.18
C GLY A 254 -9.51 7.06 -14.22
N THR A 255 -9.26 8.36 -14.23
CA THR A 255 -8.33 9.03 -15.16
C THR A 255 -7.53 10.08 -14.39
N ILE A 256 -6.23 10.19 -14.69
CA ILE A 256 -5.42 11.31 -14.22
C ILE A 256 -5.34 12.38 -15.31
N ASP A 257 -5.96 13.52 -15.07
CA ASP A 257 -6.00 14.67 -15.96
C ASP A 257 -5.94 16.03 -15.21
N GLN A 258 -6.25 17.13 -15.90
CA GLN A 258 -6.18 18.49 -15.31
C GLN A 258 -7.12 18.71 -14.10
N SER A 259 -8.07 17.80 -13.89
CA SER A 259 -8.97 17.78 -12.74
C SER A 259 -8.29 17.26 -11.47
N ASP A 260 -7.13 16.60 -11.60
CA ASP A 260 -6.35 16.05 -10.50
C ASP A 260 -5.14 16.93 -10.17
N ASN A 261 -4.95 17.21 -8.88
CA ASN A 261 -3.87 18.07 -8.42
C ASN A 261 -2.48 17.58 -8.87
N VAL A 262 -2.28 16.25 -8.92
CA VAL A 262 -0.99 15.65 -9.30
C VAL A 262 -0.60 15.97 -10.76
N PHE A 263 -1.56 16.17 -11.66
CA PHE A 263 -1.29 16.15 -13.11
C PHE A 263 -0.33 17.24 -13.57
N SER A 264 -0.40 18.42 -12.95
CA SER A 264 0.53 19.54 -13.23
C SER A 264 1.97 19.27 -12.76
N THR A 265 2.14 18.34 -11.82
CA THR A 265 3.43 17.97 -11.23
C THR A 265 4.07 16.75 -11.89
N LEU A 266 3.28 15.96 -12.61
CA LEU A 266 3.79 14.83 -13.39
C LEU A 266 4.77 15.29 -14.48
N ARG A 267 5.74 14.43 -14.75
CA ARG A 267 6.76 14.62 -15.78
C ARG A 267 6.78 13.42 -16.72
N PHE A 268 7.03 13.74 -17.98
CA PHE A 268 7.45 12.80 -19.00
C PHE A 268 8.98 12.89 -19.07
N TRP A 269 9.66 11.89 -18.52
CA TRP A 269 11.11 11.82 -18.56
C TRP A 269 11.55 11.08 -19.81
N ARG A 270 12.18 11.81 -20.73
CA ARG A 270 12.78 11.25 -21.93
C ARG A 270 14.30 11.35 -21.84
N ASP A 271 14.90 10.27 -21.39
CA ASP A 271 16.35 10.07 -21.36
C ASP A 271 16.90 10.00 -22.79
N SER A 272 17.34 11.16 -23.28
CA SER A 272 17.70 11.36 -24.68
C SER A 272 19.17 11.02 -24.91
N ASN A 273 20.00 11.15 -23.88
CA ASN A 273 21.44 10.86 -23.94
C ASN A 273 21.78 9.43 -23.47
N HIS A 274 20.81 8.70 -22.92
CA HIS A 274 20.91 7.32 -22.47
C HIS A 274 21.93 7.13 -21.33
N ASP A 275 21.91 8.02 -20.34
CA ASP A 275 22.83 7.94 -19.18
C ASP A 275 22.16 7.55 -17.86
N GLY A 276 20.82 7.41 -17.84
CA GLY A 276 20.06 7.05 -16.65
C GLY A 276 19.98 8.16 -15.60
N VAL A 277 20.43 9.38 -15.91
CA VAL A 277 20.39 10.54 -15.02
C VAL A 277 19.36 11.52 -15.54
N SER A 278 18.34 11.87 -14.76
CA SER A 278 17.40 12.89 -15.22
C SER A 278 18.05 14.27 -15.24
N GLN A 279 18.23 14.88 -16.41
CA GLN A 279 18.60 16.29 -16.52
C GLN A 279 17.35 17.18 -16.70
N PRO A 280 17.40 18.47 -16.31
CA PRO A 280 16.24 19.36 -16.38
C PRO A 280 15.61 19.52 -17.77
N ASP A 281 16.39 19.37 -18.84
CA ASP A 281 15.93 19.43 -20.22
C ASP A 281 15.24 18.15 -20.72
N GLU A 282 15.41 17.05 -20.00
CA GLU A 282 14.75 15.76 -20.25
C GLU A 282 13.42 15.59 -19.50
N LEU A 283 13.22 16.35 -18.44
CA LEU A 283 12.01 16.32 -17.61
C LEU A 283 10.96 17.29 -18.15
N LEU A 284 10.08 16.77 -19.00
CA LEU A 284 9.08 17.58 -19.68
C LEU A 284 7.73 17.53 -18.94
N PRO A 285 7.04 18.67 -18.73
CA PRO A 285 5.65 18.65 -18.27
C PRO A 285 4.76 17.88 -19.25
N LEU A 286 3.79 17.12 -18.75
CA LEU A 286 2.89 16.31 -19.59
C LEU A 286 2.19 17.13 -20.68
N GLN A 287 1.70 18.32 -20.32
CA GLN A 287 1.02 19.23 -21.24
C GLN A 287 1.97 19.72 -22.35
N ARG A 288 3.28 19.85 -22.07
CA ARG A 288 4.29 20.30 -23.05
C ARG A 288 4.54 19.25 -24.13
N VAL A 289 4.39 17.96 -23.80
CA VAL A 289 4.46 16.86 -24.77
C VAL A 289 3.08 16.48 -25.33
N GLY A 290 2.04 17.24 -24.98
CA GLY A 290 0.68 17.06 -25.49
C GLY A 290 -0.18 16.05 -24.74
N ILE A 291 0.35 15.34 -23.73
CA ILE A 291 -0.44 14.40 -22.91
C ILE A 291 -1.52 15.20 -22.16
N GLN A 292 -2.78 14.80 -22.37
CA GLN A 292 -3.97 15.40 -21.76
C GLN A 292 -4.50 14.57 -20.61
N SER A 293 -4.39 13.24 -20.70
CA SER A 293 -4.83 12.35 -19.62
C SER A 293 -4.17 10.98 -19.69
N VAL A 294 -4.11 10.31 -18.54
CA VAL A 294 -3.65 8.93 -18.37
C VAL A 294 -4.78 8.11 -17.78
N SER A 295 -5.27 7.08 -18.49
CA SER A 295 -6.29 6.19 -17.94
C SER A 295 -5.71 5.29 -16.84
N LEU A 296 -6.51 5.02 -15.82
CA LEU A 296 -6.19 4.05 -14.78
C LEU A 296 -6.73 2.66 -15.11
N GLU A 297 -7.56 2.53 -16.15
CA GLU A 297 -7.97 1.23 -16.67
C GLU A 297 -6.79 0.60 -17.43
N PHE A 298 -6.37 -0.59 -17.00
CA PHE A 298 -5.30 -1.32 -17.66
C PHE A 298 -5.68 -2.78 -17.87
N LYS A 299 -5.05 -3.41 -18.86
CA LYS A 299 -5.21 -4.83 -19.17
C LYS A 299 -3.88 -5.54 -19.29
N MET A 300 -3.91 -6.85 -19.09
CA MET A 300 -2.75 -7.70 -19.35
C MET A 300 -2.38 -7.65 -20.85
N SER A 301 -1.12 -7.36 -21.15
CA SER A 301 -0.54 -7.46 -22.48
C SER A 301 0.44 -8.63 -22.61
N ALA A 302 1.07 -9.07 -21.51
CA ALA A 302 2.00 -10.21 -21.41
C ALA A 302 2.99 -10.37 -22.58
N ARG A 303 3.44 -9.26 -23.17
CA ARG A 303 4.33 -9.25 -24.34
C ARG A 303 5.78 -9.14 -23.85
N ARG A 304 6.69 -9.88 -24.47
CA ARG A 304 8.14 -9.69 -24.31
C ARG A 304 8.76 -9.19 -25.60
N ASP A 305 9.77 -8.35 -25.48
CA ASP A 305 10.63 -8.03 -26.63
C ASP A 305 11.76 -9.05 -26.81
N ARG A 306 12.62 -8.82 -27.81
CA ARG A 306 13.76 -9.69 -28.13
C ARG A 306 14.85 -9.71 -27.03
N PHE A 307 14.81 -8.79 -26.09
CA PHE A 307 15.78 -8.66 -25.00
C PHE A 307 15.24 -9.18 -23.66
N GLY A 308 13.98 -9.65 -23.64
CA GLY A 308 13.34 -10.23 -22.46
C GLY A 308 12.53 -9.23 -21.62
N ASN A 309 12.53 -7.94 -21.99
CA ASN A 309 11.74 -6.91 -21.29
C ASN A 309 10.25 -7.22 -21.44
N MET A 310 9.50 -7.18 -20.33
CA MET A 310 8.11 -7.63 -20.29
C MET A 310 7.13 -6.46 -20.17
N PHE A 311 6.39 -6.22 -21.24
CA PHE A 311 5.25 -5.31 -21.29
C PHE A 311 4.04 -6.02 -20.67
N ARG A 312 3.90 -5.93 -19.35
CA ARG A 312 2.94 -6.74 -18.59
C ARG A 312 1.55 -6.17 -18.65
N TYR A 313 1.40 -4.88 -18.36
CA TYR A 313 0.12 -4.18 -18.40
C TYR A 313 0.16 -3.05 -19.41
N ARG A 314 -0.99 -2.77 -20.03
CA ARG A 314 -1.18 -1.68 -20.98
C ARG A 314 -2.41 -0.86 -20.61
N SER A 315 -2.27 0.45 -20.66
CA SER A 315 -3.34 1.42 -20.58
C SER A 315 -3.28 2.39 -21.77
N THR A 316 -4.21 3.35 -21.79
CA THR A 316 -4.36 4.36 -22.83
C THR A 316 -4.05 5.73 -22.24
N VAL A 317 -3.33 6.54 -23.02
CA VAL A 317 -3.12 7.97 -22.77
C VAL A 317 -3.74 8.78 -23.89
N LYS A 318 -4.36 9.91 -23.57
CA LYS A 318 -4.87 10.85 -24.57
C LYS A 318 -3.83 11.91 -24.83
N VAL A 319 -3.49 12.13 -26.10
CA VAL A 319 -2.47 13.09 -26.54
C VAL A 319 -3.09 14.06 -27.53
N LEU A 320 -2.87 15.35 -27.31
CA LEU A 320 -3.16 16.40 -28.27
C LEU A 320 -2.04 16.44 -29.30
N ASN A 321 -2.36 16.09 -30.55
CA ASN A 321 -1.38 16.12 -31.62
C ASN A 321 -1.16 17.55 -32.16
N PRO A 322 -0.09 17.78 -32.95
CA PRO A 322 0.19 19.11 -33.52
C PRO A 322 -0.92 19.67 -34.43
N ASN A 323 -1.82 18.82 -34.92
CA ASN A 323 -2.96 19.22 -35.75
C ASN A 323 -4.20 19.60 -34.92
N GLY A 324 -4.09 19.61 -33.59
CA GLY A 324 -5.17 19.97 -32.67
C GLY A 324 -6.19 18.86 -32.40
N ALA A 325 -5.94 17.62 -32.86
CA ALA A 325 -6.80 16.48 -32.59
C ALA A 325 -6.28 15.67 -31.41
N THR A 326 -7.20 15.23 -30.54
CA THR A 326 -6.89 14.29 -29.46
C THR A 326 -6.88 12.86 -30.01
N ILE A 327 -5.76 12.17 -29.81
CA ILE A 327 -5.55 10.79 -30.25
C ILE A 327 -5.16 9.91 -29.07
N ASP A 328 -5.50 8.63 -29.18
CA ASP A 328 -5.10 7.63 -28.19
C ASP A 328 -3.68 7.13 -28.48
N ARG A 329 -2.91 6.98 -27.41
CA ARG A 329 -1.55 6.42 -27.36
C ARG A 329 -1.48 5.36 -26.27
N ASN A 330 -0.44 4.52 -26.31
CA ASN A 330 -0.29 3.44 -25.35
C ASN A 330 0.65 3.85 -24.22
N ALA A 331 0.28 3.50 -23.00
CA ALA A 331 1.18 3.45 -21.85
C ALA A 331 1.33 2.00 -21.41
N TYR A 332 2.54 1.60 -21.01
CA TYR A 332 2.83 0.24 -20.57
C TYR A 332 3.52 0.25 -19.23
N ASP A 333 3.11 -0.62 -18.33
CA ASP A 333 3.93 -1.02 -17.17
C ASP A 333 4.88 -2.13 -17.65
N VAL A 334 6.17 -1.82 -17.69
CA VAL A 334 7.20 -2.63 -18.33
C VAL A 334 8.20 -3.10 -17.30
N PHE A 335 8.34 -4.41 -17.15
CA PHE A 335 9.39 -5.00 -16.32
C PHE A 335 10.68 -5.11 -17.12
N LEU A 336 11.66 -4.30 -16.75
CA LEU A 336 12.96 -4.15 -17.41
C LEU A 336 13.89 -5.28 -16.99
N GLY A 337 14.64 -5.82 -17.95
CA GLY A 337 15.70 -6.80 -17.69
C GLY A 337 16.86 -6.18 -16.90
N THR A 338 17.59 -7.01 -16.17
CA THR A 338 18.73 -6.61 -15.31
C THR A 338 19.92 -7.55 -15.50
N GLU A 339 21.14 -7.06 -15.25
CA GLU A 339 22.36 -7.89 -15.18
C GLU A 339 22.79 -8.25 -13.75
#